data_AF-A0AAW3MA02-F1
#
_entry.id   AF-A0AAW3MA02-F1
#
_cell.length_a   1.000
_cell.length_b   1.000
_cell.length_c   1.000
_cell.angle_alpha   90.00
_cell.angle_beta   90.00
_cell.angle_gamma   90.00
#
_symmetry.space_group_name_H-M   'P 1'
#
loop_
_entity.id
_entity.type
_entity.pdbx_description
1 polymer ?
#
loop_
_entity_poly.entity_id
_entity_poly.type
_entity_poly.pdbx_seq_one_letter_code
_entity_poly.pdbx_strand_id
1 'polypeptide(L)'
;MAKANDKVQFEIRCTTQFRQKLTDLAYLAGFIKKVKSEEVDEYGFQIDAAKLAQQERFYLLEKKQGVSEMIMSMVRDGALIINGADKSDTKDLATKFNRTNANMSQLRDLTEGQSFTAKGEQYNLQKLFEDFLKVRIELSKDIDKIMEGKTLQEINDGPVYEAKKAFALDFDIDRLNDRMTFVTDEETERALRSTHLKLKPMLRQLIGNVKLYKRGAPINHPDILEALAIYQKLNKDVETAHILNLENKSYTVDLFKGLWRRHNEAVTLVKKIRGIK
;
A
#
# COMPACT_ATOMS: atom_id res chain seq x y z
N MET A 1 -5.56 -1.01 41.36
CA MET A 1 -4.21 -1.55 41.10
C MET A 1 -3.81 -1.14 39.70
N ALA A 2 -2.82 -0.24 39.59
CA ALA A 2 -2.38 0.32 38.32
C ALA A 2 -1.51 -0.68 37.55
N LYS A 3 -1.71 -0.77 36.23
CA LYS A 3 -0.98 -1.66 35.31
C LYS A 3 0.53 -1.43 35.43
N ALA A 4 1.29 -2.50 35.63
CA ALA A 4 2.73 -2.48 35.44
C ALA A 4 3.01 -2.08 33.98
N ASN A 5 3.91 -1.13 33.78
CA ASN A 5 4.46 -0.87 32.45
C ASN A 5 5.43 -2.01 32.17
N ASP A 6 4.98 -3.04 31.44
CA ASP A 6 5.75 -4.23 31.03
C ASP A 6 6.82 -3.87 29.97
N LYS A 7 7.66 -2.89 30.30
CA LYS A 7 8.74 -2.36 29.45
C LYS A 7 10.07 -2.77 30.04
N VAL A 8 10.88 -3.43 29.23
CA VAL A 8 12.22 -3.88 29.61
C VAL A 8 13.27 -3.07 28.87
N GLN A 9 14.25 -2.54 29.60
CA GLN A 9 15.35 -1.78 29.03
C GLN A 9 16.58 -2.65 28.86
N PHE A 10 17.15 -2.64 27.66
CA PHE A 10 18.46 -3.21 27.36
C PHE A 10 19.50 -2.10 27.25
N GLU A 11 20.67 -2.30 27.86
CA GLU A 11 21.85 -1.46 27.68
C GLU A 11 23.01 -2.33 27.21
N ILE A 12 23.64 -1.96 26.10
CA ILE A 12 24.78 -2.68 25.52
C ILE A 12 25.94 -1.74 25.21
N ARG A 13 27.16 -2.23 25.42
CA ARG A 13 28.37 -1.61 24.87
C ARG A 13 28.58 -2.04 23.42
N CYS A 14 28.78 -1.08 22.54
CA CYS A 14 28.89 -1.31 21.10
C CYS A 14 29.95 -0.40 20.48
N THR A 15 30.29 -0.65 19.22
CA THR A 15 31.03 0.30 18.40
C THR A 15 30.10 1.42 17.94
N THR A 16 30.67 2.57 17.55
CA THR A 16 29.89 3.66 16.94
C THR A 16 29.20 3.19 15.66
N GLN A 17 29.88 2.37 14.85
CA GLN A 17 29.32 1.81 13.62
C GLN A 17 28.10 0.92 13.87
N PHE A 18 28.10 0.10 14.92
CA PHE A 18 26.95 -0.72 15.29
C PHE A 18 25.71 0.15 15.55
N ARG A 19 25.88 1.21 16.36
CA ARG A 19 24.81 2.15 16.69
C ARG A 19 24.35 2.92 15.44
N GLN A 20 25.29 3.38 14.62
CA GLN A 20 25.02 4.07 13.35
C GLN A 20 24.19 3.24 12.40
N LYS A 21 24.62 2.02 12.08
CA LYS A 21 23.94 1.12 11.13
C LYS A 21 22.54 0.75 11.60
N LEU A 22 22.36 0.51 12.91
CA LEU A 22 21.04 0.17 13.46
C LEU A 22 20.07 1.35 13.44
N THR A 23 20.55 2.56 13.76
CA THR A 23 19.76 3.80 13.64
C THR A 23 19.40 4.10 12.19
N ASP A 24 20.35 3.92 11.27
CA ASP A 24 20.14 4.14 9.84
C ASP A 24 19.10 3.17 9.26
N LEU A 25 19.18 1.88 9.61
CA LEU A 25 18.17 0.90 9.22
C LEU A 25 16.76 1.29 9.73
N ALA A 26 16.64 1.72 11.00
CA ALA A 26 15.36 2.14 11.56
C ALA A 26 14.78 3.37 10.85
N TYR A 27 15.64 4.30 10.43
CA TYR A 27 15.22 5.48 9.67
C TYR A 27 14.80 5.14 8.25
N LEU A 28 15.62 4.37 7.52
CA LEU A 28 15.30 3.95 6.16
C LEU A 28 14.04 3.07 6.11
N ALA A 29 13.83 2.24 7.13
CA ALA A 29 12.61 1.43 7.27
C ALA A 29 11.37 2.24 7.72
N GLY A 30 11.52 3.53 8.04
CA GLY A 30 10.42 4.44 8.38
C GLY A 30 9.95 4.38 9.83
N PHE A 31 10.71 3.75 10.73
CA PHE A 31 10.44 3.74 12.18
C PHE A 31 10.93 5.00 12.87
N ILE A 32 11.86 5.73 12.27
CA ILE A 32 12.21 7.09 12.70
C ILE A 32 11.53 8.09 11.77
N LYS A 33 10.84 9.08 12.36
CA LYS A 33 10.17 10.14 11.58
C LYS A 33 11.16 10.82 10.62
N LYS A 34 10.69 11.19 9.42
CA LYS A 34 11.50 11.91 8.44
C LYS A 34 12.07 13.20 9.07
N VAL A 35 13.40 13.31 9.04
CA VAL A 35 14.16 14.48 9.48
C VAL A 35 14.76 15.13 8.23
N LYS A 36 14.78 16.47 8.22
CA LYS A 36 15.49 17.26 7.23
C LYS A 36 16.63 18.01 7.92
N SER A 37 17.71 18.30 7.21
CA SER A 37 18.75 19.18 7.73
C SER A 37 18.27 20.63 7.77
N GLU A 38 18.98 21.44 8.55
CA GLU A 38 18.80 22.90 8.55
C GLU A 38 19.37 23.54 7.27
N GLU A 39 20.31 22.86 6.62
CA GLU A 39 20.88 23.26 5.34
C GLU A 39 19.88 23.06 4.20
N VAL A 40 19.94 23.97 3.21
CA VAL A 40 19.13 23.92 2.00
C VAL A 40 20.01 23.56 0.81
N ASP A 41 19.42 22.87 -0.17
CA ASP A 41 20.08 22.59 -1.44
C ASP A 41 20.19 23.86 -2.32
N GLU A 42 20.81 23.70 -3.50
CA GLU A 42 21.01 24.76 -4.49
C GLU A 42 19.69 25.41 -4.98
N TYR A 43 18.55 24.77 -4.73
CA TYR A 43 17.21 25.25 -5.07
C TYR A 43 16.44 25.82 -3.87
N GLY A 44 17.09 25.92 -2.70
CA GLY A 44 16.49 26.45 -1.48
C GLY A 44 15.60 25.47 -0.72
N PHE A 45 15.62 24.18 -1.06
CA PHE A 45 14.86 23.16 -0.33
C PHE A 45 15.69 22.49 0.76
N GLN A 46 15.10 22.32 1.95
CA GLN A 46 15.72 21.56 3.04
C GLN A 46 16.05 20.12 2.61
N ILE A 47 17.26 19.68 2.90
CA ILE A 47 17.78 18.38 2.47
C ILE A 47 17.22 17.27 3.36
N ASP A 48 16.64 16.23 2.76
CA ASP A 48 16.17 15.05 3.49
C ASP A 48 17.37 14.23 4.03
N ALA A 49 17.32 13.80 5.30
CA ALA A 49 18.44 13.09 5.91
C ALA A 49 18.81 11.78 5.18
N ALA A 50 17.89 11.18 4.42
CA ALA A 50 18.17 10.04 3.55
C ALA A 50 19.20 10.35 2.44
N LYS A 51 19.34 11.61 2.06
CA LYS A 51 20.29 12.08 1.03
C LYS A 51 21.68 12.42 1.60
N LEU A 52 21.82 12.53 2.91
CA LEU A 52 23.07 12.89 3.58
C LEU A 52 24.01 11.69 3.70
N ALA A 53 25.30 11.96 3.89
CA ALA A 53 26.27 10.92 4.23
C ALA A 53 25.90 10.26 5.56
N GLN A 54 26.31 8.99 5.74
CA GLN A 54 25.88 8.17 6.88
C GLN A 54 26.20 8.80 8.25
N GLN A 55 27.35 9.46 8.38
CA GLN A 55 27.79 10.10 9.62
C GLN A 55 26.95 11.33 9.98
N GLU A 56 26.69 12.19 9.01
CA GLU A 56 25.85 13.40 9.17
C GLU A 56 24.41 13.01 9.47
N ARG A 57 23.90 12.03 8.73
CA ARG A 57 22.58 11.44 8.96
C ARG A 57 22.48 10.89 10.39
N PHE A 58 23.48 10.15 10.86
CA PHE A 58 23.46 9.62 12.22
C PHE A 58 23.39 10.72 13.28
N TYR A 59 24.14 11.81 13.15
CA TYR A 59 24.11 12.93 14.09
C TYR A 59 22.70 13.54 14.21
N LEU A 60 21.97 13.64 13.10
CA LEU A 60 20.57 14.12 13.10
C LEU A 60 19.58 13.12 13.72
N LEU A 61 19.89 11.83 13.66
CA LEU A 61 18.98 10.75 14.03
C LEU A 61 19.26 10.15 15.41
N GLU A 62 20.46 10.30 15.97
CA GLU A 62 20.92 9.51 17.11
C GLU A 62 20.12 9.71 18.41
N LYS A 63 19.39 10.83 18.52
CA LYS A 63 18.48 11.15 19.63
C LYS A 63 17.01 10.84 19.33
N LYS A 64 16.69 10.37 18.12
CA LYS A 64 15.33 10.07 17.69
C LYS A 64 14.94 8.66 18.10
N GLN A 65 13.68 8.52 18.52
CA GLN A 65 13.08 7.22 18.84
C GLN A 65 12.68 6.50 17.55
N GLY A 66 12.82 5.18 17.54
CA GLY A 66 12.39 4.32 16.43
C GLY A 66 13.05 2.93 16.39
N VAL A 67 14.29 2.81 16.91
CA VAL A 67 14.98 1.50 16.94
C VAL A 67 14.22 0.46 17.77
N SER A 68 13.75 0.85 18.96
CA SER A 68 12.92 0.00 19.82
C SER A 68 11.69 -0.55 19.09
N GLU A 69 10.95 0.33 18.41
CA GLU A 69 9.73 -0.02 17.68
C GLU A 69 10.03 -0.95 16.51
N MET A 70 11.13 -0.73 15.80
CA MET A 70 11.59 -1.61 14.73
C MET A 70 11.87 -3.02 15.26
N ILE A 71 12.61 -3.15 16.35
CA ILE A 71 12.97 -4.45 16.95
C ILE A 71 11.70 -5.20 17.41
N MET A 72 10.82 -4.52 18.15
CA MET A 72 9.55 -5.12 18.59
C MET A 72 8.67 -5.54 17.40
N SER A 73 8.63 -4.73 16.33
CA SER A 73 7.90 -5.07 15.12
C SER A 73 8.45 -6.33 14.44
N MET A 74 9.77 -6.47 14.37
CA MET A 74 10.40 -7.66 13.76
C MET A 74 10.11 -8.94 14.54
N VAL A 75 10.07 -8.88 15.88
CA VAL A 75 9.69 -10.04 16.70
C VAL A 75 8.22 -10.38 16.53
N ARG A 76 7.33 -9.39 16.67
CA ARG A 76 5.87 -9.58 16.57
C ARG A 76 5.45 -10.10 15.19
N ASP A 77 5.98 -9.51 14.12
CA ASP A 77 5.52 -9.77 12.76
C ASP A 77 6.34 -10.88 12.06
N GLY A 78 7.45 -11.32 12.66
CA GLY A 78 8.41 -12.25 12.04
C GLY A 78 9.09 -11.69 10.78
N ALA A 79 8.92 -10.40 10.51
CA ALA A 79 9.40 -9.72 9.32
C ALA A 79 9.63 -8.23 9.60
N LEU A 80 10.50 -7.59 8.81
CA LEU A 80 10.62 -6.13 8.78
C LEU A 80 9.63 -5.59 7.74
N ILE A 81 8.53 -4.99 8.20
CA ILE A 81 7.47 -4.46 7.33
C ILE A 81 7.58 -2.94 7.28
N ILE A 82 7.94 -2.39 6.13
CA ILE A 82 7.92 -0.94 5.91
C ILE A 82 6.51 -0.51 5.52
N ASN A 83 5.98 0.51 6.19
CA ASN A 83 4.73 1.13 5.79
C ASN A 83 5.00 1.97 4.53
N GLY A 84 4.71 1.42 3.36
CA GLY A 84 4.49 2.25 2.17
C GLY A 84 3.22 3.04 2.43
N ALA A 85 3.31 4.31 2.81
CA ALA A 85 2.12 5.15 2.84
C ALA A 85 1.64 5.32 1.38
N ASP A 86 0.73 4.42 0.99
CA ASP A 86 0.13 4.16 -0.32
C ASP A 86 -0.65 5.33 -0.94
N LYS A 87 -0.36 6.58 -0.56
CA LYS A 87 -1.05 7.74 -1.13
C LYS A 87 -0.81 7.87 -2.63
N SER A 88 0.30 7.38 -3.19
CA SER A 88 0.50 7.35 -4.65
C SER A 88 -0.34 6.26 -5.29
N ASP A 89 -0.26 5.03 -4.79
CA ASP A 89 -0.79 3.85 -5.46
C ASP A 89 -2.33 3.83 -5.37
N THR A 90 -2.88 4.24 -4.22
CA THR A 90 -4.32 4.48 -4.06
C THR A 90 -4.81 5.68 -4.88
N LYS A 91 -4.01 6.74 -5.03
CA LYS A 91 -4.37 7.91 -5.85
C LYS A 91 -4.37 7.58 -7.33
N ASP A 92 -3.43 6.77 -7.82
CA ASP A 92 -3.39 6.30 -9.20
C ASP A 92 -4.61 5.43 -9.51
N LEU A 93 -4.98 4.53 -8.59
CA LEU A 93 -6.19 3.72 -8.74
C LEU A 93 -7.45 4.58 -8.67
N ALA A 94 -7.56 5.50 -7.72
CA ALA A 94 -8.66 6.45 -7.63
C ALA A 94 -8.78 7.31 -8.89
N THR A 95 -7.65 7.72 -9.48
CA THR A 95 -7.63 8.44 -10.76
C THR A 95 -8.12 7.56 -11.91
N LYS A 96 -7.72 6.28 -11.97
CA LYS A 96 -8.24 5.31 -12.94
C LYS A 96 -9.75 5.10 -12.78
N PHE A 97 -10.25 4.89 -11.57
CA PHE A 97 -11.68 4.78 -11.31
C PHE A 97 -12.42 6.07 -11.65
N ASN A 98 -11.90 7.24 -11.29
CA ASN A 98 -12.53 8.54 -11.57
C ASN A 98 -12.59 8.86 -13.07
N ARG A 99 -11.51 8.61 -13.82
CA ARG A 99 -11.54 8.72 -15.29
C ARG A 99 -12.55 7.76 -15.90
N THR A 100 -12.63 6.55 -15.35
CA THR A 100 -13.59 5.56 -15.84
C THR A 100 -15.04 5.91 -15.43
N ASN A 101 -15.23 6.65 -14.34
CA ASN A 101 -16.53 7.12 -13.86
C ASN A 101 -17.06 8.37 -14.57
N ALA A 102 -16.24 9.08 -15.35
CA ALA A 102 -16.61 10.37 -15.95
C ALA A 102 -17.75 10.27 -16.98
N ASN A 103 -17.89 9.14 -17.69
CA ASN A 103 -18.88 8.99 -18.77
C ASN A 103 -20.28 8.59 -18.27
N MET A 104 -20.51 8.51 -16.95
CA MET A 104 -21.82 8.16 -16.39
C MET A 104 -22.88 9.24 -16.63
N SER A 105 -22.49 10.52 -16.65
CA SER A 105 -23.41 11.61 -17.02
C SER A 105 -23.84 11.46 -18.48
N GLN A 106 -22.88 11.21 -19.37
CA GLN A 106 -23.15 11.01 -20.79
C GLN A 106 -24.00 9.77 -21.07
N LEU A 107 -23.77 8.67 -20.34
CA LEU A 107 -24.63 7.49 -20.41
C LEU A 107 -26.05 7.77 -19.93
N ARG A 108 -26.24 8.55 -18.85
CA ARG A 108 -27.57 8.99 -18.43
C ARG A 108 -28.26 9.76 -19.55
N ASP A 109 -27.59 10.76 -20.10
CA ASP A 109 -28.15 11.63 -21.14
C ASP A 109 -28.50 10.84 -22.42
N LEU A 110 -27.73 9.80 -22.77
CA LEU A 110 -28.01 8.88 -23.88
C LEU A 110 -29.11 7.86 -23.59
N THR A 111 -29.52 7.67 -22.34
CA THR A 111 -30.50 6.64 -21.96
C THR A 111 -31.83 7.22 -21.50
N GLU A 112 -31.86 8.48 -21.06
CA GLU A 112 -33.05 9.17 -20.54
C GLU A 112 -34.18 9.20 -21.58
N GLY A 113 -35.35 8.67 -21.19
CA GLY A 113 -36.53 8.59 -22.04
C GLY A 113 -36.40 7.67 -23.27
N GLN A 114 -35.25 7.01 -23.48
CA GLN A 114 -35.01 6.19 -24.66
C GLN A 114 -35.62 4.80 -24.51
N SER A 115 -36.42 4.41 -25.50
CA SER A 115 -36.95 3.06 -25.65
C SER A 115 -36.97 2.64 -27.12
N PHE A 116 -36.89 1.34 -27.36
CA PHE A 116 -36.97 0.78 -28.72
C PHE A 116 -37.67 -0.57 -28.70
N THR A 117 -38.23 -0.96 -29.85
CA THR A 117 -38.84 -2.27 -30.04
C THR A 117 -37.91 -3.16 -30.83
N ALA A 118 -37.64 -4.37 -30.34
CA ALA A 118 -36.93 -5.40 -31.10
C ALA A 118 -37.60 -6.76 -30.87
N LYS A 119 -37.76 -7.54 -31.94
CA LYS A 119 -38.42 -8.87 -31.89
C LYS A 119 -39.80 -8.87 -31.21
N GLY A 120 -40.56 -7.78 -31.31
CA GLY A 120 -41.89 -7.66 -30.70
C GLY A 120 -41.90 -7.27 -29.22
N GLU A 121 -40.73 -7.09 -28.59
CA GLU A 121 -40.60 -6.63 -27.20
C GLU A 121 -40.13 -5.18 -27.15
N GLN A 122 -40.65 -4.42 -26.17
CA GLN A 122 -40.21 -3.05 -25.91
C GLN A 122 -39.12 -3.05 -24.84
N TYR A 123 -37.97 -2.46 -25.16
CA TYR A 123 -36.82 -2.32 -24.29
C TYR A 123 -36.67 -0.87 -23.84
N ASN A 124 -36.39 -0.67 -22.56
CA ASN A 124 -36.20 0.65 -21.95
C ASN A 124 -34.73 0.80 -21.51
N LEU A 125 -33.99 1.72 -22.15
CA LEU A 125 -32.58 1.95 -21.85
C LEU A 125 -32.38 2.59 -20.48
N GLN A 126 -33.21 3.56 -20.12
CA GLN A 126 -33.15 4.23 -18.82
C GLN A 126 -33.26 3.22 -17.66
N LYS A 127 -34.22 2.29 -17.75
CA LYS A 127 -34.39 1.25 -16.74
C LYS A 127 -33.15 0.36 -16.62
N LEU A 128 -32.57 -0.06 -17.75
CA LEU A 128 -31.35 -0.87 -17.75
C LEU A 128 -30.16 -0.10 -17.16
N PHE A 129 -30.06 1.21 -17.41
CA PHE A 129 -29.05 2.07 -16.81
C PHE A 129 -29.21 2.19 -15.29
N GLU A 130 -30.43 2.39 -14.80
CA GLU A 130 -30.73 2.43 -13.37
C GLU A 130 -30.38 1.10 -12.67
N ASP A 131 -30.68 -0.03 -13.30
CA ASP A 131 -30.29 -1.35 -12.77
C ASP A 131 -28.77 -1.55 -12.77
N PHE A 132 -28.09 -1.10 -13.83
CA PHE A 132 -26.62 -1.07 -13.87
C PHE A 132 -26.03 -0.20 -12.75
N LEU A 133 -26.61 0.97 -12.45
CA LEU A 133 -26.13 1.83 -11.36
C LEU A 133 -26.19 1.13 -9.99
N LYS A 134 -27.26 0.37 -9.72
CA LYS A 134 -27.38 -0.39 -8.46
C LYS A 134 -26.25 -1.41 -8.33
N VAL A 135 -26.03 -2.22 -9.37
CA VAL A 135 -24.96 -3.24 -9.39
C VAL A 135 -23.59 -2.59 -9.29
N ARG A 136 -23.38 -1.46 -9.96
CA ARG A 136 -22.13 -0.68 -9.88
C ARG A 136 -21.85 -0.21 -8.45
N ILE A 137 -22.85 0.34 -7.75
CA ILE A 137 -22.69 0.78 -6.36
C ILE A 137 -22.30 -0.39 -5.46
N GLU A 138 -22.91 -1.56 -5.67
CA GLU A 138 -22.55 -2.78 -4.96
C GLU A 138 -21.12 -3.23 -5.25
N LEU A 139 -20.73 -3.28 -6.53
CA LEU A 139 -19.39 -3.65 -6.94
C LEU A 139 -18.35 -2.68 -6.34
N SER A 140 -18.59 -1.37 -6.37
CA SER A 140 -17.69 -0.39 -5.76
C SER A 140 -17.49 -0.65 -4.26
N LYS A 141 -18.56 -0.94 -3.51
CA LYS A 141 -18.45 -1.26 -2.07
C LYS A 141 -17.59 -2.51 -1.81
N ASP A 142 -17.74 -3.53 -2.66
CA ASP A 142 -16.96 -4.76 -2.51
C ASP A 142 -15.49 -4.55 -2.91
N ILE A 143 -15.22 -3.72 -3.91
CA ILE A 143 -13.87 -3.30 -4.30
C ILE A 143 -13.20 -2.46 -3.20
N ASP A 144 -13.94 -1.54 -2.57
CA ASP A 144 -13.44 -0.74 -1.46
C ASP A 144 -13.01 -1.63 -0.28
N LYS A 145 -13.77 -2.69 0.03
CA LYS A 145 -13.38 -3.69 1.04
C LYS A 145 -12.12 -4.45 0.66
N ILE A 146 -11.96 -4.82 -0.61
CA ILE A 146 -10.72 -5.45 -1.08
C ILE A 146 -9.55 -4.48 -0.90
N MET A 147 -9.75 -3.20 -1.21
CA MET A 147 -8.76 -2.12 -1.07
C MET A 147 -8.34 -1.83 0.38
N GLU A 148 -9.20 -2.13 1.36
CA GLU A 148 -8.82 -2.11 2.78
C GLU A 148 -7.79 -3.21 3.13
N GLY A 149 -7.73 -4.28 2.33
CA GLY A 149 -6.72 -5.32 2.41
C GLY A 149 -5.33 -4.78 2.14
N LYS A 150 -4.35 -5.19 2.95
CA LYS A 150 -2.94 -4.80 2.76
C LYS A 150 -2.18 -5.92 2.06
N THR A 151 -1.47 -5.60 0.99
CA THR A 151 -0.52 -6.54 0.38
C THR A 151 0.85 -6.39 1.01
N LEU A 152 1.61 -7.48 1.04
CA LEU A 152 3.01 -7.51 1.43
C LEU A 152 3.83 -7.93 0.21
N GLN A 153 4.58 -6.99 -0.35
CA GLN A 153 5.52 -7.28 -1.43
C GLN A 153 6.91 -7.44 -0.85
N GLU A 154 7.57 -8.58 -1.11
CA GLU A 154 8.93 -8.82 -0.65
C GLU A 154 9.91 -7.86 -1.33
N ILE A 155 10.81 -7.27 -0.55
CA ILE A 155 11.85 -6.35 -1.01
C ILE A 155 13.18 -7.08 -0.97
N ASN A 156 13.85 -7.16 -2.12
CA ASN A 156 15.13 -7.86 -2.28
C ASN A 156 16.27 -6.94 -2.71
N ASP A 157 16.03 -5.62 -2.82
CA ASP A 157 16.98 -4.62 -3.26
C ASP A 157 16.67 -3.23 -2.67
N GLY A 158 17.57 -2.26 -2.91
CA GLY A 158 17.41 -0.86 -2.50
C GLY A 158 17.98 -0.52 -1.11
N PRO A 159 17.88 0.75 -0.69
CA PRO A 159 18.62 1.28 0.46
C PRO A 159 18.33 0.56 1.79
N VAL A 160 17.06 0.20 2.03
CA VAL A 160 16.66 -0.50 3.27
C VAL A 160 17.22 -1.93 3.28
N TYR A 161 17.17 -2.61 2.13
CA TYR A 161 17.70 -3.96 1.99
C TYR A 161 19.23 -3.99 2.17
N GLU A 162 19.94 -3.04 1.55
CA GLU A 162 21.38 -2.92 1.71
C GLU A 162 21.78 -2.57 3.16
N ALA A 163 21.04 -1.66 3.82
CA ALA A 163 21.28 -1.34 5.23
C ALA A 163 21.06 -2.55 6.15
N LYS A 164 20.01 -3.36 5.91
CA LYS A 164 19.74 -4.61 6.63
C LYS A 164 20.89 -5.60 6.46
N LYS A 165 21.32 -5.81 5.22
CA LYS A 165 22.43 -6.73 4.88
C LYS A 165 23.75 -6.28 5.50
N ALA A 166 24.06 -4.99 5.40
CA ALA A 166 25.26 -4.39 5.99
C ALA A 166 25.27 -4.50 7.52
N PHE A 167 24.12 -4.36 8.19
CA PHE A 167 24.04 -4.57 9.64
C PHE A 167 24.22 -6.05 10.01
N ALA A 168 23.59 -6.97 9.29
CA ALA A 168 23.64 -8.40 9.60
C ALA A 168 25.03 -9.02 9.43
N LEU A 169 25.78 -8.61 8.40
CA LEU A 169 27.08 -9.19 8.04
C LEU A 169 28.28 -8.58 8.77
N ASP A 170 28.07 -7.50 9.52
CA ASP A 170 29.14 -6.77 10.15
C ASP A 170 29.63 -7.45 11.46
N PHE A 171 30.83 -7.13 11.91
CA PHE A 171 31.41 -7.67 13.13
C PHE A 171 31.95 -6.55 14.00
N ASP A 172 31.69 -6.61 15.30
CA ASP A 172 32.27 -5.67 16.27
C ASP A 172 33.73 -6.05 16.54
N ILE A 173 34.64 -5.59 15.69
CA ILE A 173 36.09 -5.84 15.82
C ILE A 173 36.84 -4.71 16.54
N ASP A 174 36.21 -3.54 16.70
CA ASP A 174 36.81 -2.35 17.31
C ASP A 174 36.52 -2.19 18.81
N ARG A 175 37.22 -1.24 19.45
CA ARG A 175 36.96 -0.84 20.84
C ARG A 175 35.49 -0.43 21.02
N LEU A 176 34.83 -1.02 22.02
CA LEU A 176 33.43 -0.75 22.37
C LEU A 176 33.29 0.58 23.11
N ASN A 177 33.48 1.68 22.40
CA ASN A 177 33.53 3.04 22.94
C ASN A 177 32.15 3.65 23.18
N ASP A 178 31.09 3.05 22.63
CA ASP A 178 29.73 3.57 22.69
C ASP A 178 28.80 2.69 23.55
N ARG A 179 27.68 3.30 23.94
CA ARG A 179 26.55 2.60 24.55
C ARG A 179 25.29 2.82 23.76
N MET A 180 24.47 1.79 23.71
CA MET A 180 23.14 1.84 23.11
C MET A 180 22.12 1.31 24.10
N THR A 181 21.02 2.06 24.21
CA THR A 181 19.87 1.71 25.03
C THR A 181 18.64 1.59 24.15
N PHE A 182 17.88 0.51 24.33
CA PHE A 182 16.57 0.35 23.70
C PHE A 182 15.60 -0.33 24.68
N VAL A 183 14.31 -0.11 24.46
CA VAL A 183 13.23 -0.54 25.36
C VAL A 183 12.29 -1.44 24.58
N THR A 184 11.94 -2.59 25.14
CA THR A 184 11.09 -3.59 24.50
C THR A 184 9.94 -4.00 25.40
N ASP A 185 8.95 -4.68 24.85
CA ASP A 185 7.98 -5.46 25.63
C ASP A 185 8.60 -6.78 26.13
N GLU A 186 7.88 -7.48 27.01
CA GLU A 186 8.30 -8.79 27.58
C GLU A 186 8.39 -9.90 26.53
N GLU A 187 7.59 -9.85 25.46
CA GLU A 187 7.63 -10.84 24.38
C GLU A 187 8.95 -10.74 23.62
N THR A 188 9.30 -9.51 23.22
CA THR A 188 10.56 -9.19 22.56
C THR A 188 11.75 -9.45 23.48
N GLU A 189 11.64 -9.15 24.77
CA GLU A 189 12.69 -9.47 25.73
C GLU A 189 12.96 -10.98 25.78
N ARG A 190 11.90 -11.79 25.93
CA ARG A 190 12.01 -13.25 25.94
C ARG A 190 12.62 -13.78 24.65
N ALA A 191 12.20 -13.27 23.50
CA ALA A 191 12.78 -13.65 22.21
C ALA A 191 14.29 -13.37 22.16
N LEU A 192 14.72 -12.18 22.58
CA LEU A 192 16.13 -11.78 22.56
C LEU A 192 17.01 -12.51 23.59
N ARG A 193 16.42 -12.97 24.71
CA ARG A 193 17.12 -13.72 25.77
C ARG A 193 17.02 -15.25 25.64
N SER A 194 16.13 -15.76 24.79
CA SER A 194 15.82 -17.21 24.68
C SER A 194 16.99 -18.09 24.24
N THR A 195 18.07 -17.50 23.73
CA THR A 195 19.26 -18.21 23.25
C THR A 195 20.45 -18.03 24.21
N HIS A 196 21.40 -18.97 24.19
CA HIS A 196 22.69 -18.83 24.88
C HIS A 196 23.61 -17.73 24.29
N LEU A 197 23.17 -17.04 23.23
CA LEU A 197 23.95 -16.02 22.56
C LEU A 197 23.91 -14.69 23.30
N LYS A 198 24.98 -13.90 23.16
CA LYS A 198 25.02 -12.50 23.61
C LYS A 198 24.05 -11.66 22.77
N LEU A 199 23.55 -10.57 23.35
CA LEU A 199 22.52 -9.72 22.74
C LEU A 199 22.88 -9.13 21.36
N LYS A 200 24.15 -8.74 21.13
CA LYS A 200 24.58 -8.19 19.83
C LYS A 200 24.50 -9.21 18.69
N PRO A 201 25.09 -10.43 18.81
CA PRO A 201 24.83 -11.52 17.88
C PRO A 201 23.34 -11.79 17.67
N MET A 202 22.52 -11.75 18.73
CA MET A 202 21.07 -11.96 18.61
C MET A 202 20.36 -10.89 17.78
N LEU A 203 20.70 -9.62 17.96
CA LEU A 203 20.17 -8.55 17.12
C LEU A 203 20.58 -8.71 15.66
N ARG A 204 21.84 -9.09 15.40
CA ARG A 204 22.32 -9.38 14.04
C ARG A 204 21.58 -10.56 13.42
N GLN A 205 21.36 -11.64 14.17
CA GLN A 205 20.63 -12.82 13.71
C GLN A 205 19.15 -12.50 13.44
N LEU A 206 18.48 -11.79 14.35
CA LEU A 206 17.10 -11.35 14.18
C LEU A 206 16.96 -10.54 12.88
N ILE A 207 17.76 -9.48 12.71
CA ILE A 207 17.73 -8.60 11.53
C ILE A 207 18.17 -9.33 10.26
N GLY A 208 19.13 -10.25 10.37
CA GLY A 208 19.60 -11.07 9.25
C GLY A 208 18.51 -12.00 8.71
N ASN A 209 17.79 -12.67 9.61
CA ASN A 209 16.86 -13.75 9.26
C ASN A 209 15.47 -13.27 8.84
N VAL A 210 15.01 -12.13 9.34
CA VAL A 210 13.69 -11.61 8.95
C VAL A 210 13.65 -11.25 7.47
N LYS A 211 12.53 -11.52 6.81
CA LYS A 211 12.25 -11.02 5.46
C LYS A 211 11.88 -9.54 5.53
N LEU A 212 12.12 -8.81 4.43
CA LEU A 212 11.76 -7.41 4.29
C LEU A 212 10.55 -7.30 3.37
N TYR A 213 9.48 -6.65 3.84
CA TYR A 213 8.27 -6.44 3.03
C TYR A 213 7.90 -4.96 2.97
N LYS A 214 7.40 -4.53 1.81
CA LYS A 214 6.68 -3.29 1.64
C LYS A 214 5.19 -3.59 1.78
N ARG A 215 4.54 -2.92 2.72
CA ARG A 215 3.09 -2.86 2.78
C ARG A 215 2.60 -1.94 1.67
N GLY A 216 1.68 -2.46 0.85
CA GLY A 216 1.12 -1.75 -0.30
C GLY A 216 -0.38 -1.97 -0.47
N ALA A 217 -1.00 -1.12 -1.28
CA ALA A 217 -2.39 -1.27 -1.69
C ALA A 217 -2.55 -2.48 -2.64
N PRO A 218 -3.68 -3.21 -2.59
CA PRO A 218 -3.91 -4.42 -3.37
C PRO A 218 -4.30 -4.09 -4.82
N ILE A 219 -3.64 -3.11 -5.45
CA ILE A 219 -4.00 -2.56 -6.75
C ILE A 219 -4.00 -3.60 -7.89
N ASN A 220 -3.24 -4.69 -7.72
CA ASN A 220 -3.16 -5.79 -8.67
C ASN A 220 -4.10 -6.96 -8.34
N HIS A 221 -5.05 -6.77 -7.41
CA HIS A 221 -6.03 -7.79 -7.09
C HIS A 221 -6.86 -8.13 -8.34
N PRO A 222 -7.03 -9.42 -8.70
CA PRO A 222 -7.70 -9.81 -9.94
C PRO A 222 -9.09 -9.19 -10.11
N ASP A 223 -9.88 -9.17 -9.04
CA ASP A 223 -11.24 -8.62 -9.08
C ASP A 223 -11.26 -7.09 -9.27
N ILE A 224 -10.24 -6.37 -8.82
CA ILE A 224 -10.09 -4.93 -9.06
C ILE A 224 -9.78 -4.66 -10.53
N LEU A 225 -8.88 -5.45 -11.11
CA LEU A 225 -8.54 -5.37 -12.53
C LEU A 225 -9.76 -5.72 -13.41
N GLU A 226 -10.54 -6.72 -13.01
CA GLU A 226 -11.76 -7.13 -13.71
C GLU A 226 -12.83 -6.03 -13.67
N ALA A 227 -13.06 -5.41 -12.49
CA ALA A 227 -13.98 -4.28 -12.36
C ALA A 227 -13.57 -3.09 -13.24
N LEU A 228 -12.28 -2.73 -13.25
CA LEU A 228 -11.75 -1.68 -14.13
C LEU A 228 -11.97 -2.01 -15.61
N ALA A 229 -11.77 -3.25 -16.02
CA ALA A 229 -11.96 -3.68 -17.40
C ALA A 229 -13.44 -3.57 -17.84
N ILE A 230 -14.39 -3.92 -16.96
CA ILE A 230 -15.83 -3.77 -17.24
C ILE A 230 -16.15 -2.29 -17.52
N TYR A 231 -15.70 -1.39 -16.63
CA TYR A 231 -15.98 0.04 -16.78
C TYR A 231 -15.28 0.67 -17.99
N GLN A 232 -14.04 0.27 -18.30
CA GLN A 232 -13.33 0.74 -19.50
C GLN A 232 -14.05 0.34 -20.78
N LYS A 233 -14.55 -0.90 -20.87
CA LYS A 233 -15.31 -1.34 -22.04
C LYS A 233 -16.66 -0.61 -22.12
N LEU A 234 -17.33 -0.35 -21.00
CA LEU A 234 -18.55 0.46 -20.97
C LEU A 234 -18.29 1.87 -21.51
N ASN A 235 -17.19 2.51 -21.13
CA ASN A 235 -16.86 3.84 -21.64
C ASN A 235 -16.69 3.87 -23.15
N LYS A 236 -16.08 2.83 -23.74
CA LYS A 236 -16.00 2.68 -25.20
C LYS A 236 -17.37 2.52 -25.84
N ASP A 237 -18.26 1.73 -25.23
CA ASP A 237 -19.63 1.55 -25.70
C ASP A 237 -20.40 2.90 -25.65
N VAL A 238 -20.20 3.71 -24.59
CA VAL A 238 -20.79 5.05 -24.43
C VAL A 238 -20.23 6.05 -25.44
N GLU A 239 -18.91 6.10 -25.63
CA GLU A 239 -18.26 6.97 -26.62
C GLU A 239 -18.76 6.68 -28.03
N THR A 240 -18.86 5.39 -28.38
CA THR A 240 -19.40 4.96 -29.68
C THR A 240 -20.84 5.41 -29.85
N ALA A 241 -21.70 5.18 -28.84
CA ALA A 241 -23.09 5.61 -28.89
C ALA A 241 -23.24 7.13 -28.99
N HIS A 242 -22.37 7.88 -28.32
CA HIS A 242 -22.36 9.33 -28.42
C HIS A 242 -21.98 9.84 -29.80
N ILE A 243 -20.95 9.26 -30.42
CA ILE A 243 -20.57 9.60 -31.81
C ILE A 243 -21.74 9.32 -32.75
N LEU A 244 -22.37 8.15 -32.64
CA LEU A 244 -23.55 7.82 -33.45
C LEU A 244 -24.71 8.80 -33.23
N ASN A 245 -24.96 9.21 -31.98
CA ASN A 245 -25.98 10.21 -31.66
C ASN A 245 -25.67 11.56 -32.32
N LEU A 246 -24.41 12.02 -32.28
CA LEU A 246 -23.98 13.26 -32.97
C LEU A 246 -24.11 13.17 -34.50
N GLU A 247 -23.93 11.98 -35.07
CA GLU A 247 -24.09 11.70 -36.49
C GLU A 247 -25.56 11.45 -36.91
N ASN A 248 -26.52 11.58 -35.98
CA ASN A 248 -27.94 11.25 -36.18
C ASN A 248 -28.16 9.79 -36.65
N LYS A 249 -27.30 8.86 -36.22
CA LYS A 249 -27.42 7.43 -36.47
C LYS A 249 -28.07 6.72 -35.29
N SER A 250 -28.71 5.59 -35.56
CA SER A 250 -29.30 4.75 -34.51
C SER A 250 -28.20 4.16 -33.62
N TYR A 251 -28.28 4.39 -32.31
CA TYR A 251 -27.35 3.87 -31.30
C TYR A 251 -28.03 3.02 -30.22
N THR A 252 -29.36 3.07 -30.12
CA THR A 252 -30.13 2.55 -28.99
C THR A 252 -29.99 1.04 -28.80
N VAL A 253 -30.01 0.27 -29.90
CA VAL A 253 -29.86 -1.19 -29.86
C VAL A 253 -28.44 -1.59 -29.43
N ASP A 254 -27.42 -0.94 -29.97
CA ASP A 254 -26.03 -1.28 -29.69
C ASP A 254 -25.62 -0.86 -28.29
N LEU A 255 -26.07 0.33 -27.85
CA LEU A 255 -25.89 0.78 -26.48
C LEU A 255 -26.60 -0.16 -25.49
N PHE A 256 -27.82 -0.62 -25.80
CA PHE A 256 -28.54 -1.58 -24.97
C PHE A 256 -27.76 -2.90 -24.82
N LYS A 257 -27.26 -3.47 -25.93
CA LYS A 257 -26.45 -4.71 -25.87
C LYS A 257 -25.16 -4.52 -25.08
N GLY A 258 -24.48 -3.40 -25.29
CA GLY A 258 -23.27 -3.03 -24.56
C GLY A 258 -23.53 -2.96 -23.06
N LEU A 259 -24.50 -2.14 -22.67
CA LEU A 259 -24.89 -1.92 -21.28
C LEU A 259 -25.39 -3.19 -20.61
N TRP A 260 -26.22 -3.99 -21.27
CA TRP A 260 -26.75 -5.25 -20.73
C TRP A 260 -25.63 -6.26 -20.46
N ARG A 261 -24.68 -6.39 -21.40
CA ARG A 261 -23.50 -7.25 -21.22
C ARG A 261 -22.65 -6.79 -20.04
N ARG A 262 -22.38 -5.48 -19.93
CA ARG A 262 -21.60 -4.89 -18.83
C ARG A 262 -22.30 -5.06 -17.48
N HIS A 263 -23.63 -4.91 -17.44
CA HIS A 263 -24.45 -5.21 -16.28
C HIS A 263 -24.25 -6.65 -15.82
N ASN A 264 -24.37 -7.62 -16.72
CA ASN A 264 -24.24 -9.03 -16.36
C ASN A 264 -22.83 -9.42 -15.93
N GLU A 265 -21.80 -8.84 -16.54
CA GLU A 265 -20.41 -9.00 -16.09
C GLU A 265 -20.24 -8.45 -14.67
N ALA A 266 -20.78 -7.27 -14.38
CA ALA A 266 -20.71 -6.67 -13.04
C ALA A 266 -21.47 -7.52 -12.00
N VAL A 267 -22.67 -8.01 -12.33
CA VAL A 267 -23.44 -8.93 -11.46
C VAL A 267 -22.64 -10.20 -11.17
N THR A 268 -22.02 -10.78 -12.20
CA THR A 268 -21.21 -12.00 -12.07
C THR A 268 -20.01 -11.76 -11.18
N LEU A 269 -19.33 -10.61 -11.34
CA LEU A 269 -18.20 -10.24 -10.50
C LEU A 269 -18.61 -10.02 -9.04
N VAL A 270 -19.74 -9.33 -8.79
CA VAL A 270 -20.27 -9.18 -7.42
C VAL A 270 -20.54 -10.54 -6.78
N LYS A 271 -21.20 -11.45 -7.49
CA LYS A 271 -21.45 -12.82 -7.00
C LYS A 271 -20.15 -13.56 -6.71
N LYS A 272 -19.17 -13.48 -7.60
CA LYS A 272 -17.83 -14.07 -7.46
C LYS A 272 -17.14 -13.56 -6.21
N ILE A 273 -17.06 -12.24 -6.01
CA ILE A 273 -16.42 -11.63 -4.84
C ILE A 273 -17.10 -12.08 -3.54
N ARG A 274 -18.43 -12.21 -3.55
CA ARG A 274 -19.21 -12.62 -2.36
C ARG A 274 -19.31 -14.14 -2.16
N GLY A 275 -18.79 -14.96 -3.08
CA GLY A 275 -18.90 -16.42 -3.02
C GLY A 275 -20.33 -16.94 -3.21
N ILE A 276 -21.20 -16.18 -3.88
CA ILE A 276 -22.59 -16.56 -4.14
C ILE A 276 -22.64 -17.36 -5.46
N LYS A 277 -23.22 -18.56 -5.41
CA LYS A 277 -23.44 -19.40 -6.60
C LYS A 277 -24.61 -18.89 -7.44
#